data_AF-A0A3M1X1X2-F1
#
_entry.id   AF-A0A3M1X1X2-F1
#
_cell.length_a   1.000
_cell.length_b   1.000
_cell.length_c   1.000
_cell.angle_alpha   90.00
_cell.angle_beta   90.00
_cell.angle_gamma   90.00
#
_symmetry.space_group_name_H-M   'P 1'
#
loop_
_entity.id
_entity.type
_entity.pdbx_description
1 polymer ?
#
loop_
_entity_poly.entity_id
_entity_poly.type
_entity_poly.pdbx_seq_one_letter_code
_entity_poly.pdbx_strand_id
1 'polypeptide(L)'
;MRQGVHSAALASALEVADQVLLFDPGDLDWAPDTALAPLGARAQVYTDLDDLLSSLVQGTRSGDRVLIMSNGGFGGLHDRLLEGLAQKRAAQH
;
A
#
# COMPACT_ATOMS: atom_id res chain seq x y z
N MET A 1 -2.78 -0.58 -15.65
CA MET A 1 -2.34 -1.94 -16.02
C MET A 1 -3.48 -2.60 -16.79
N ARG A 2 -3.27 -3.06 -18.02
CA ARG A 2 -4.32 -3.70 -18.85
C ARG A 2 -4.05 -5.20 -18.92
N GLN A 3 -5.03 -5.98 -18.44
CA GLN A 3 -5.27 -7.42 -18.64
C GLN A 3 -4.27 -8.46 -18.11
N GLY A 4 -4.72 -9.22 -17.09
CA GLY A 4 -4.58 -10.68 -16.90
C GLY A 4 -3.20 -11.33 -16.74
N VAL A 5 -2.22 -10.96 -17.55
CA VAL A 5 -0.91 -11.63 -17.66
C VAL A 5 0.10 -11.12 -16.62
N HIS A 6 -0.24 -10.05 -15.89
CA HIS A 6 0.68 -9.41 -14.95
C HIS A 6 0.38 -9.68 -13.47
N SER A 7 -0.60 -10.54 -13.13
CA SER A 7 -0.85 -10.86 -11.71
C SER A 7 0.37 -11.52 -11.05
N ALA A 8 0.95 -12.53 -11.70
CA ALA A 8 2.20 -13.15 -11.24
C ALA A 8 3.40 -12.20 -11.31
N ALA A 9 3.45 -11.34 -12.33
CA ALA A 9 4.51 -10.34 -12.47
C ALA A 9 4.44 -9.27 -11.37
N LEU A 10 3.24 -8.92 -10.90
CA LEU A 10 3.05 -7.96 -9.81
C LEU A 10 3.58 -8.51 -8.50
N ALA A 11 3.20 -9.74 -8.12
CA ALA A 11 3.74 -10.37 -6.93
C ALA A 11 5.27 -10.48 -6.98
N SER A 12 5.83 -10.92 -8.11
CA SER A 12 7.29 -11.01 -8.28
C SER A 12 7.98 -9.64 -8.18
N ALA A 13 7.41 -8.59 -8.78
CA ALA A 13 7.96 -7.24 -8.68
C ALA A 13 7.96 -6.67 -7.26
N LEU A 14 7.11 -7.20 -6.39
CA LEU A 14 6.94 -6.76 -5.00
C LEU A 14 7.58 -7.72 -3.98
N GLU A 15 8.21 -8.81 -4.43
CA GLU A 15 8.72 -9.88 -3.57
C GLU A 15 9.74 -9.42 -2.53
N VAL A 16 10.50 -8.37 -2.85
CA VAL A 16 11.54 -7.79 -1.99
C VAL A 16 11.00 -6.84 -0.91
N ALA A 17 9.70 -6.52 -0.94
CA ALA A 17 9.09 -5.67 0.07
C ALA A 17 8.80 -6.46 1.36
N ASP A 18 9.09 -5.84 2.50
CA ASP A 18 8.74 -6.39 3.81
C ASP A 18 7.22 -6.35 4.06
N GLN A 19 6.56 -5.30 3.55
CA GLN A 19 5.10 -5.15 3.53
C GLN A 19 4.60 -4.52 2.23
N VAL A 20 3.41 -4.93 1.81
CA VAL A 20 2.70 -4.43 0.63
C VAL A 20 1.27 -4.09 1.04
N LEU A 21 0.89 -2.83 0.85
CA LEU A 21 -0.48 -2.35 1.06
C LEU A 21 -1.03 -1.92 -0.28
N LEU A 22 -2.11 -2.56 -0.75
CA LEU A 22 -2.75 -2.26 -2.02
C LEU A 22 -4.13 -1.65 -1.76
N PHE A 23 -4.44 -0.57 -2.49
CA PHE A 23 -5.77 0.03 -2.48
C PHE A 23 -6.61 -0.51 -3.64
N ASP A 24 -7.78 -1.05 -3.32
CA ASP A 24 -8.81 -1.48 -4.28
C ASP A 24 -10.05 -0.57 -4.15
N PRO A 25 -10.24 0.41 -5.04
CA PRO A 25 -11.44 1.26 -5.07
C PRO A 25 -12.74 0.51 -5.41
N GLY A 26 -12.69 -0.79 -5.71
CA GLY A 26 -13.86 -1.63 -6.02
C GLY A 26 -14.26 -1.62 -7.49
N ASP A 27 -13.55 -0.87 -8.33
CA ASP A 27 -13.75 -0.79 -9.78
C ASP A 27 -12.56 -1.34 -10.60
N LEU A 28 -11.65 -2.08 -9.94
CA LEU A 28 -10.55 -2.74 -10.63
C LEU A 28 -11.06 -3.86 -11.54
N ASP A 29 -10.63 -3.85 -12.80
CA ASP A 29 -10.94 -4.91 -13.79
C ASP A 29 -10.21 -6.25 -13.52
N TRP A 30 -9.63 -6.45 -12.33
CA TRP A 30 -8.82 -7.61 -11.96
C TRP A 30 -8.92 -7.89 -10.45
N ALA A 31 -8.61 -9.13 -10.03
CA ALA A 31 -8.73 -9.56 -8.63
C ALA A 31 -7.41 -9.36 -7.84
N PRO A 32 -7.29 -8.33 -6.98
CA PRO A 32 -6.06 -8.04 -6.25
C PRO A 32 -5.65 -9.11 -5.26
N ASP A 33 -6.58 -9.69 -4.52
CA ASP A 33 -6.29 -10.76 -3.56
C ASP A 33 -5.62 -11.96 -4.22
N THR A 34 -6.10 -12.34 -5.41
CA THR A 34 -5.52 -13.46 -6.18
C THR A 34 -4.13 -13.13 -6.69
N ALA A 35 -3.89 -11.89 -7.14
CA ALA A 35 -2.58 -11.49 -7.64
C ALA A 35 -1.52 -11.40 -6.52
N LEU A 36 -1.92 -10.95 -5.33
CA LEU A 36 -1.00 -10.76 -4.20
C LEU A 36 -0.86 -12.01 -3.32
N ALA A 37 -1.68 -13.04 -3.51
CA ALA A 37 -1.63 -14.30 -2.76
C ALA A 37 -0.20 -14.89 -2.58
N PRO A 38 0.71 -14.86 -3.59
CA PRO A 38 2.09 -15.37 -3.41
C PRO A 38 2.92 -14.62 -2.35
N LEU A 39 2.57 -13.38 -2.02
CA LEU A 39 3.25 -12.59 -0.99
C LEU A 39 2.80 -12.97 0.44
N GLY A 40 1.70 -13.72 0.56
CA GLY A 40 1.15 -14.18 1.83
C GLY A 40 0.82 -13.02 2.78
N ALA A 41 1.13 -13.19 4.06
CA ALA A 41 0.82 -12.22 5.12
C ALA A 41 1.52 -10.85 4.98
N ARG A 42 2.49 -10.73 4.05
CA ARG A 42 3.15 -9.45 3.76
C ARG A 42 2.26 -8.51 2.96
N ALA A 43 1.27 -9.03 2.25
CA ALA A 43 0.37 -8.24 1.42
C ALA A 43 -1.02 -8.11 2.05
N GLN A 44 -1.58 -6.90 2.02
CA GLN A 44 -2.93 -6.59 2.48
C GLN A 44 -3.62 -5.69 1.45
N VAL A 45 -4.87 -6.01 1.15
CA VAL A 45 -5.74 -5.21 0.27
C VAL A 45 -6.70 -4.41 1.13
N TYR A 46 -6.84 -3.13 0.83
CA TYR A 46 -7.73 -2.19 1.51
C TYR A 46 -8.73 -1.62 0.50
N THR A 47 -9.98 -1.55 0.89
CA THR A 47 -11.04 -0.89 0.10
C THR A 47 -11.30 0.55 0.53
N ASP A 48 -10.72 0.96 1.65
CA ASP A 48 -10.80 2.31 2.19
C ASP A 48 -9.38 2.91 2.29
N LEU A 49 -9.22 4.12 1.77
CA LEU A 49 -7.92 4.78 1.70
C LEU A 49 -7.45 5.27 3.07
N ASP A 50 -8.38 5.61 3.97
CA ASP A 50 -8.09 6.09 5.30
C ASP A 50 -7.62 4.93 6.18
N ASP A 51 -8.21 3.75 6.02
CA ASP A 51 -7.75 2.51 6.67
C ASP A 51 -6.35 2.11 6.19
N LEU A 52 -6.09 2.18 4.88
CA LEU A 52 -4.75 1.94 4.33
C LEU A 52 -3.73 2.91 4.91
N LEU A 53 -4.05 4.22 4.91
CA LEU A 53 -3.16 5.25 5.43
C LEU A 53 -2.89 5.05 6.92
N SER A 54 -3.92 4.74 7.69
CA SER A 54 -3.80 4.46 9.13
C SER A 54 -2.86 3.28 9.37
N SER A 55 -3.06 2.17 8.64
CA SER A 55 -2.19 1.00 8.69
C SER A 55 -0.74 1.35 8.34
N LEU A 56 -0.53 2.12 7.26
CA LEU A 56 0.80 2.56 6.82
C LEU A 56 1.50 3.40 7.90
N VAL A 57 0.82 4.42 8.43
CA VAL A 57 1.36 5.29 9.48
C VAL A 57 1.71 4.50 10.73
N GLN A 58 0.84 3.58 11.17
CA GLN A 58 1.09 2.77 12.36
C GLN A 58 2.21 1.74 12.16
N GLY A 59 2.27 1.12 10.98
CA GLY A 59 3.30 0.15 10.63
C GLY A 59 4.69 0.76 10.47
N THR A 60 4.79 1.99 9.97
CA THR A 60 6.07 2.66 9.67
C THR A 60 6.86 3.01 10.93
N ARG A 61 8.15 2.70 10.95
CA ARG A 61 9.12 3.03 12.01
C ARG A 61 10.25 3.91 11.48
N SER A 62 11.01 4.50 12.39
CA SER A 62 12.22 5.24 12.01
C SER A 62 13.22 4.30 11.33
N GLY A 63 13.73 4.69 10.17
CA GLY A 63 14.63 3.87 9.33
C GLY A 63 13.92 3.16 8.18
N ASP A 64 12.59 3.07 8.20
CA ASP A 64 11.83 2.44 7.13
C ASP A 64 11.85 3.29 5.85
N ARG A 65 11.70 2.63 4.71
CA ARG A 65 11.59 3.26 3.40
C ARG A 65 10.21 2.95 2.81
N VAL A 66 9.45 3.99 2.53
CA VAL A 66 8.11 3.87 1.93
C VAL A 66 8.19 4.26 0.46
N LEU A 67 7.78 3.35 -0.43
CA LEU A 67 7.59 3.60 -1.86
C LEU A 67 6.10 3.66 -2.16
N ILE A 68 5.63 4.80 -2.67
CA ILE A 68 4.25 4.97 -3.12
C ILE A 68 4.23 4.88 -4.65
N MET A 69 3.42 3.96 -5.18
CA MET A 69 3.23 3.77 -6.62
C MET A 69 1.77 4.08 -6.99
N SER A 70 1.54 5.18 -7.69
CA SER A 70 0.21 5.58 -8.16
C SER A 70 0.30 6.20 -9.55
N ASN A 71 -0.72 5.96 -10.38
CA ASN A 71 -0.85 6.58 -11.70
C ASN A 71 -1.58 7.95 -11.65
N GLY A 72 -1.96 8.41 -10.46
CA GLY A 72 -2.68 9.67 -10.26
C GLY A 72 -2.50 10.23 -8.84
N GLY A 73 -3.36 11.17 -8.44
CA GLY A 73 -3.22 11.90 -7.17
C GLY A 73 -3.40 11.07 -5.89
N PHE A 74 -3.94 9.84 -5.99
CA PHE A 74 -4.08 8.89 -4.88
C PHE A 74 -4.70 9.50 -3.60
N GLY A 75 -5.75 10.32 -3.76
CA GLY A 75 -6.41 11.00 -2.64
C GLY A 75 -5.50 11.92 -1.81
N GLY A 76 -4.40 12.42 -2.38
CA GLY A 76 -3.42 13.23 -1.66
C GLY A 76 -2.59 12.44 -0.64
N LEU A 77 -2.48 11.11 -0.79
CA LEU A 77 -1.85 10.21 0.19
C LEU A 77 -0.44 10.68 0.61
N HIS A 78 0.33 11.28 -0.31
CA HIS A 78 1.68 11.77 -0.02
C HIS A 78 1.69 12.80 1.13
N ASP A 79 0.87 13.84 1.03
CA ASP A 79 0.80 14.90 2.05
C ASP A 79 0.19 14.36 3.35
N ARG A 80 -0.87 13.55 3.22
CA ARG A 80 -1.57 12.94 4.35
C ARG A 80 -0.66 11.98 5.14
N LEU A 81 0.23 11.25 4.45
CA LEU A 81 1.23 10.39 5.08
C LEU A 81 2.25 11.21 5.88
N LEU A 82 2.77 12.29 5.29
CA LEU A 82 3.74 13.15 5.97
C LEU A 82 3.13 13.77 7.23
N GLU A 83 1.88 14.23 7.16
CA GLU A 83 1.14 14.73 8.30
C GLU A 83 0.95 13.65 9.38
N GLY A 84 0.47 12.46 9.00
CA GLY A 84 0.26 11.35 9.93
C GLY A 84 1.57 10.90 10.62
N LEU A 85 2.69 10.85 9.90
CA LEU A 85 4.00 10.54 10.48
C LEU A 85 4.50 11.64 11.42
N ALA A 86 4.24 12.91 11.10
CA ALA A 86 4.60 14.03 11.97
C ALA A 86 3.80 13.98 13.28
N GLN A 87 2.49 13.72 13.21
CA GLN A 87 1.62 13.55 14.38
C GLN A 87 2.03 12.33 15.22
N LYS A 88 2.30 11.18 14.59
CA LYS A 88 2.79 9.97 15.26
C LYS A 88 4.08 10.25 16.03
N ARG A 89 5.02 10.96 15.42
CA ARG A 89 6.27 11.37 16.08
C ARG A 89 6.01 12.29 17.27
N ALA A 90 5.12 13.26 17.14
CA ALA A 90 4.78 14.18 18.23
C ALA A 90 4.14 13.47 19.44
N ALA A 91 3.32 12.45 19.20
CA ALA A 91 2.67 11.67 20.27
C ALA A 91 3.61 10.68 21.00
N GLN A 92 4.81 10.44 20.46
CA GLN A 92 5.84 9.58 21.07
C GLN A 92 6.79 10.35 22.01
N HIS A 93 6.62 11.67 22.10
CA HIS A 93 7.34 12.57 23.00
C HIS A 93 6.43 13.05 24.12
#